data_AF-W2UET0-F1
#
_entry.id   AF-W2UET0-F1
#
_cell.length_a   1.000
_cell.length_b   1.000
_cell.length_c   1.000
_cell.angle_alpha   90.00
_cell.angle_beta   90.00
_cell.angle_gamma   90.00
#
_symmetry.space_group_name_H-M   'P 1'
#
loop_
_entity.id
_entity.type
_entity.pdbx_description
1 polymer ?
#
loop_
_entity_poly.entity_id
_entity_poly.type
_entity_poly.pdbx_seq_one_letter_code
_entity_poly.pdbx_strand_id
1 'polypeptide(L)'
;MGQLQSKKVYIQDLQPGMYVSGLDRPWLETPFSLQGFMVRNQAEVKKLGFYCDYVYIDSSKSLANLIVDTTPTSPNKRSQNVAARPFKGEIATHQPVSYREQSSVSQEIPVAQVAYQNIRAEFDSMVSRIGSGKTIKITQLSEAINPLVDSISRNPGASIWLARLKSQDSYTYSHCIAVAIWCTVIGRQIGLPKKDLSLLAMGGMLLDIGKLKIPSSILNKKQQLSEREFELIKKHVDLSLKMAKDSSRVMPQAVIDMIASHHERFNGSGYPEAIKGTQIPLYSRIAAIADCYDAITSQRVYAKPITHAQAIKQMYEWRGYDFQPELIEAFIQAVGVYPTGTLVELTSGEVGIVVKENPGKRLRPQVLVILDSDKQQRADFIEMDLSAATETGNQNIEIAKTLEPGAFGLDPETLYI
;
A
#
# COMPACT_ATOMS: atom_id res chain seq x y z
N MET A 1 -21.00 11.74 10.55
CA MET A 1 -19.78 11.44 11.33
C MET A 1 -18.80 12.58 11.10
N GLY A 2 -18.28 13.17 12.18
CA GLY A 2 -17.52 14.42 12.14
C GLY A 2 -16.27 14.35 11.25
N GLN A 3 -16.05 15.39 10.45
CA GLN A 3 -14.78 15.62 9.77
C GLN A 3 -13.64 15.54 10.80
N LEU A 4 -12.66 14.67 10.56
CA LEU A 4 -11.39 14.68 11.29
C LEU A 4 -10.78 16.07 11.15
N GLN A 5 -10.81 16.88 12.21
CA GLN A 5 -10.05 18.14 12.29
C GLN A 5 -8.59 17.81 12.65
N SER A 6 -7.92 17.13 11.73
CA SER A 6 -6.50 16.79 11.85
C SER A 6 -5.65 18.03 11.54
N LYS A 7 -4.86 18.51 12.50
CA LYS A 7 -3.91 19.62 12.31
C LYS A 7 -2.48 19.11 12.26
N LYS A 8 -1.67 19.59 11.32
CA LYS A 8 -0.23 19.34 11.30
C LYS A 8 0.46 20.16 12.40
N VAL A 9 1.28 19.52 13.21
CA VAL A 9 2.06 20.12 14.30
C VAL A 9 3.48 19.57 14.26
N TYR A 10 4.49 20.44 14.24
CA TYR A 10 5.89 20.02 14.30
C TYR A 10 6.22 19.47 15.68
N ILE A 11 7.17 18.54 15.79
CA ILE A 11 7.50 17.92 17.09
C ILE A 11 7.90 18.96 18.15
N GLN A 12 8.57 20.04 17.74
CA GLN A 12 8.94 21.14 18.63
C GLN A 12 7.73 21.83 19.30
N ASP A 13 6.58 21.80 18.63
CA ASP A 13 5.33 22.44 19.06
C ASP A 13 4.36 21.42 19.68
N LEU A 14 4.72 20.14 19.71
CA LEU A 14 3.91 19.06 20.25
C LEU A 14 3.97 19.06 21.77
N GLN A 15 2.80 19.05 22.42
CA GLN A 15 2.68 19.09 23.88
C GLN A 15 1.97 17.86 24.44
N PRO A 16 2.27 17.46 25.70
CA PRO A 16 1.47 16.48 26.44
C PRO A 16 -0.01 16.90 26.48
N GLY A 17 -0.90 15.95 26.24
CA GLY A 17 -2.35 16.17 26.10
C GLY A 17 -2.83 16.34 24.66
N MET A 18 -1.94 16.36 23.67
CA MET A 18 -2.31 16.28 22.25
C MET A 18 -2.48 14.82 21.82
N TYR A 19 -3.55 14.53 21.07
CA TYR A 19 -3.77 13.22 20.47
C TYR A 19 -3.15 13.17 19.08
N VAL A 20 -2.07 12.41 18.92
CA VAL A 20 -1.43 12.18 17.63
C VAL A 20 -2.28 11.19 16.84
N SER A 21 -2.88 11.66 15.74
CA SER A 21 -3.71 10.87 14.83
C SER A 21 -2.97 10.43 13.56
N GLY A 22 -1.80 10.99 13.28
CA GLY A 22 -0.98 10.64 12.12
C GLY A 22 0.48 11.00 12.34
N LEU A 23 1.39 10.29 11.69
CA LEU A 23 2.81 10.61 11.64
C LEU A 23 3.18 11.12 10.24
N ASP A 24 4.33 11.78 10.15
CA ASP A 24 4.96 12.16 8.88
C ASP A 24 5.62 11.01 8.13
N ARG A 25 5.48 9.77 8.62
CA ARG A 25 6.02 8.54 8.05
C ARG A 25 5.10 7.35 8.30
N PRO A 26 5.34 6.18 7.67
CA PRO A 26 4.56 4.98 7.96
C PRO A 26 4.74 4.56 9.43
N TRP A 27 3.62 4.37 10.13
CA TRP A 27 3.60 3.98 11.54
C TRP A 27 4.37 2.69 11.85
N LEU A 28 4.42 1.79 10.87
CA LEU A 28 5.12 0.50 10.92
C LEU A 28 6.60 0.58 11.23
N GLU A 29 7.18 1.73 10.95
CA GLU A 29 8.60 1.98 11.12
C GLU A 29 8.89 2.65 12.45
N THR A 30 7.88 2.72 13.30
CA THR A 30 7.96 3.33 14.60
C THR A 30 7.46 2.36 15.67
N PRO A 31 7.90 2.51 16.92
CA PRO A 31 7.34 1.73 18.01
C PRO A 31 5.90 2.14 18.35
N PHE A 32 5.34 3.20 17.74
CA PHE A 32 4.06 3.82 18.12
C PHE A 32 2.83 3.08 17.56
N SER A 33 1.69 3.28 18.23
CA SER A 33 0.42 2.64 17.86
C SER A 33 -0.21 3.30 16.63
N LEU A 34 -0.48 2.48 15.60
CA LEU A 34 -1.11 2.87 14.33
C LEU A 34 -2.46 3.59 14.45
N GLN A 35 -3.25 3.33 15.50
CA GLN A 35 -4.55 3.99 15.72
C GLN A 35 -4.45 5.44 16.26
N GLY A 36 -3.22 5.93 16.43
CA GLY A 36 -2.94 7.17 17.14
C GLY A 36 -2.91 6.99 18.65
N PHE A 37 -2.34 7.96 19.34
CA PHE A 37 -2.20 7.92 20.79
C PHE A 37 -2.17 9.31 21.40
N MET A 38 -2.59 9.40 22.66
CA MET A 38 -2.45 10.61 23.46
C MET A 38 -1.01 10.74 23.94
N VAL A 39 -0.36 11.86 23.66
CA VAL A 39 0.97 12.19 24.22
C VAL A 39 0.80 12.45 25.71
N ARG A 40 1.41 11.65 26.56
CA ARG A 40 1.22 11.69 28.02
C ARG A 40 2.24 12.57 28.72
N ASN A 41 3.44 12.67 28.18
CA ASN A 41 4.56 13.35 28.82
C ASN A 41 5.61 13.79 27.80
N GLN A 42 6.57 14.61 28.26
CA GLN A 42 7.65 15.13 27.42
C GLN A 42 8.63 14.05 26.93
N ALA A 43 8.73 12.90 27.61
CA ALA A 43 9.56 11.80 27.12
C ALA A 43 8.97 11.19 25.85
N GLU A 44 7.65 11.12 25.70
CA GLU A 44 6.99 10.69 24.47
C GLU A 44 7.17 11.70 23.33
N VAL A 45 7.16 13.01 23.60
CA VAL A 45 7.48 14.05 22.60
C VAL A 45 8.92 13.88 22.09
N LYS A 46 9.88 13.73 23.01
CA LYS A 46 11.28 13.45 22.66
C LYS A 46 11.41 12.16 21.86
N LYS A 47 10.67 11.11 22.26
CA LYS A 47 10.67 9.84 21.55
C LYS A 47 10.13 9.99 20.13
N LEU A 48 9.03 10.72 19.96
CA LEU A 48 8.49 11.05 18.64
C LEU A 48 9.54 11.82 17.81
N GLY A 49 10.28 12.75 18.40
CA GLY A 49 11.36 13.48 17.72
C GLY A 49 12.54 12.64 17.23
N PHE A 50 12.71 11.39 17.69
CA PHE A 50 13.68 10.47 17.09
C PHE A 50 13.21 9.89 15.75
N TYR A 51 11.91 9.88 15.52
CA TYR A 51 11.31 9.32 14.32
C TYR A 51 10.74 10.42 13.43
N CYS A 52 9.88 11.28 13.94
CA CYS A 52 9.12 12.24 13.14
C CYS A 52 9.68 13.66 13.26
N ASP A 53 9.58 14.42 12.18
CA ASP A 53 9.75 15.88 12.15
C ASP A 53 8.44 16.58 12.51
N TYR A 54 7.31 16.01 12.08
CA TYR A 54 5.97 16.49 12.43
C TYR A 54 4.95 15.36 12.58
N VAL A 55 3.82 15.69 13.19
CA VAL A 55 2.69 14.79 13.38
C VAL A 55 1.40 15.48 13.00
N TYR A 56 0.35 14.69 12.79
CA TYR A 56 -1.02 15.17 12.70
C TYR A 56 -1.72 14.92 14.02
N ILE A 57 -2.35 15.94 14.59
CA ILE A 57 -3.12 15.84 15.83
C ILE A 57 -4.62 15.92 15.56
N ASP A 58 -5.41 15.12 16.27
CA ASP A 58 -6.86 15.21 16.28
C ASP A 58 -7.28 16.20 17.36
N SER A 59 -7.71 17.39 16.93
CA SER A 59 -8.08 18.48 17.84
C SER A 59 -9.28 18.11 18.72
N SER A 60 -10.16 17.22 18.24
CA SER A 60 -11.36 16.81 18.98
C SER A 60 -11.08 15.80 20.10
N LYS A 61 -9.97 15.04 19.96
CA LYS A 61 -9.50 14.08 20.97
C LYS A 61 -8.44 14.64 21.88
N SER A 62 -7.81 15.76 21.50
CA SER A 62 -6.81 16.46 22.31
C SER A 62 -7.50 17.19 23.48
N LEU A 63 -6.77 17.39 24.58
CA LEU A 63 -7.31 18.10 25.75
C LEU A 63 -7.63 19.57 25.40
N ALA A 64 -8.86 20.00 25.74
CA ALA A 64 -9.52 21.22 25.25
C ALA A 64 -8.81 22.56 25.55
N ASN A 65 -7.77 22.58 26.39
CA ASN A 65 -7.08 23.80 26.83
C ASN A 65 -5.72 24.03 26.14
N LEU A 66 -5.37 23.23 25.13
CA LEU A 66 -4.15 23.43 24.35
C LEU A 66 -4.44 24.35 23.18
N ILE A 67 -4.20 25.66 23.35
CA ILE A 67 -4.25 26.63 22.26
C ILE A 67 -3.11 26.28 21.30
N VAL A 68 -3.46 25.71 20.15
CA VAL A 68 -2.52 25.45 19.06
C VAL A 68 -2.37 26.75 18.27
N ASP A 69 -1.37 27.57 18.61
CA ASP A 69 -0.96 28.69 17.79
C ASP A 69 -0.30 28.16 16.51
N THR A 70 -1.11 27.81 15.51
CA THR A 70 -0.63 27.35 14.20
C THR A 70 -0.26 28.54 13.32
N THR A 71 0.73 29.33 13.71
CA THR A 71 1.52 30.02 12.69
C THR A 71 2.52 29.01 12.14
N PRO A 72 2.51 28.69 10.84
CA PRO A 72 3.50 27.79 10.27
C PRO A 72 4.87 28.47 10.36
N THR A 73 5.64 28.15 11.39
CA THR A 73 7.08 28.40 11.36
C THR A 73 7.61 27.62 10.17
N SER A 74 8.24 28.35 9.25
CA SER A 74 8.73 27.82 7.97
C SER A 74 9.43 26.47 8.18
N PRO A 75 9.21 25.50 7.27
CA PRO A 75 9.93 24.25 7.36
C PRO A 75 11.42 24.57 7.43
N ASN A 76 12.12 23.94 8.38
CA ASN A 76 13.57 23.83 8.28
C ASN A 76 13.84 23.23 6.89
N LYS A 77 14.25 24.06 5.93
CA LYS A 77 14.69 23.64 4.60
C LYS A 77 15.98 22.84 4.79
N ARG A 78 15.86 21.60 5.24
CA ARG A 78 16.97 20.64 5.29
C ARG A 78 17.09 20.00 3.93
N SER A 79 18.31 19.98 3.43
CA SER A 79 18.68 19.90 2.03
C SER A 79 18.02 18.74 1.28
N GLN A 80 17.36 19.07 0.16
CA GLN A 80 16.95 18.14 -0.91
C GLN A 80 18.13 17.57 -1.70
N ASN A 81 19.36 17.61 -1.16
CA ASN A 81 20.55 17.06 -1.81
C ASN A 81 20.59 15.53 -1.63
N VAL A 82 19.51 14.85 -2.00
CA VAL A 82 19.50 13.40 -2.15
C VAL A 82 20.16 13.10 -3.49
N ALA A 83 21.27 12.36 -3.47
CA ALA A 83 21.91 11.90 -4.70
C ALA A 83 20.92 11.00 -5.46
N ALA A 84 20.37 11.54 -6.55
CA ALA A 84 19.43 10.85 -7.40
C ALA A 84 20.02 10.72 -8.81
N ARG A 85 20.27 9.48 -9.23
CA ARG A 85 20.40 9.19 -10.66
C ARG A 85 19.10 9.61 -11.36
N PRO A 86 19.16 10.22 -12.57
CA PRO A 86 17.96 10.57 -13.31
C PRO A 86 17.08 9.34 -13.53
N PHE A 87 15.83 9.39 -13.09
CA PHE A 87 14.91 8.24 -13.12
C PHE A 87 14.78 7.63 -14.51
N LYS A 88 14.64 8.46 -15.57
CA LYS A 88 14.59 7.99 -16.95
C LYS A 88 15.85 7.23 -17.38
N GLY A 89 17.02 7.66 -16.92
CA GLY A 89 18.29 6.99 -17.22
C GLY A 89 18.40 5.64 -16.52
N GLU A 90 17.91 5.53 -15.28
CA GLU A 90 17.82 4.27 -14.56
C GLU A 90 16.83 3.29 -15.20
N ILE A 91 15.63 3.73 -15.57
CA ILE A 91 14.65 2.86 -16.25
C ILE A 91 15.17 2.40 -17.61
N ALA A 92 15.91 3.24 -18.34
CA ALA A 92 16.48 2.87 -19.63
C ALA A 92 17.44 1.66 -19.55
N THR A 93 18.12 1.42 -18.41
CA THR A 93 19.00 0.26 -18.26
C THR A 93 18.23 -1.08 -18.21
N HIS A 94 16.92 -1.01 -17.97
CA HIS A 94 16.04 -2.18 -17.93
C HIS A 94 15.34 -2.47 -19.27
N GLN A 95 15.65 -1.71 -20.34
CA GLN A 95 15.04 -1.89 -21.67
C GLN A 95 13.50 -1.85 -21.61
N PRO A 96 12.92 -0.68 -21.26
CA PRO A 96 11.51 -0.60 -20.95
C PRO A 96 10.63 -0.93 -22.16
N VAL A 97 9.49 -1.57 -21.89
CA VAL A 97 8.48 -1.98 -22.86
C VAL A 97 7.19 -1.21 -22.66
N SER A 98 6.39 -1.08 -23.73
CA SER A 98 5.05 -0.49 -23.64
C SER A 98 4.01 -1.57 -23.42
N TYR A 99 3.34 -1.54 -22.27
CA TYR A 99 2.17 -2.36 -22.02
C TYR A 99 0.91 -1.70 -22.59
N ARG A 100 0.04 -2.50 -23.19
CA ARG A 100 -1.32 -2.12 -23.59
C ARG A 100 -2.28 -3.14 -23.00
N GLU A 101 -3.47 -2.71 -22.64
CA GLU A 101 -4.51 -3.64 -22.18
C GLU A 101 -4.92 -4.55 -23.33
N GLN A 102 -4.85 -5.86 -23.09
CA GLN A 102 -5.12 -6.91 -24.09
C GLN A 102 -6.46 -7.62 -23.86
N SER A 103 -7.02 -7.49 -22.66
CA SER A 103 -8.27 -8.09 -22.19
C SER A 103 -9.04 -7.07 -21.36
N SER A 104 -10.37 -7.23 -21.28
CA SER A 104 -11.16 -6.47 -20.31
C SER A 104 -10.92 -7.00 -18.88
N VAL A 105 -11.20 -6.17 -17.87
CA VAL A 105 -11.06 -6.58 -16.46
C VAL A 105 -11.92 -7.83 -16.20
N SER A 106 -13.18 -7.84 -16.62
CA SER A 106 -14.09 -8.97 -16.41
C SER A 106 -13.61 -10.28 -17.05
N GLN A 107 -12.96 -10.20 -18.23
CA GLN A 107 -12.37 -11.37 -18.88
C GLN A 107 -11.11 -11.88 -18.14
N GLU A 108 -10.37 -10.97 -17.50
CA GLU A 108 -9.13 -11.29 -16.81
C GLU A 108 -9.36 -11.80 -15.36
N ILE A 109 -10.48 -11.44 -14.72
CA ILE A 109 -10.85 -11.90 -13.35
C ILE A 109 -10.63 -13.41 -13.14
N PRO A 110 -11.23 -14.33 -13.93
CA PRO A 110 -11.07 -15.76 -13.67
C PRO A 110 -9.61 -16.23 -13.80
N VAL A 111 -8.84 -15.63 -14.72
CA VAL A 111 -7.42 -15.96 -14.89
C VAL A 111 -6.60 -15.47 -13.70
N ALA A 112 -6.85 -14.24 -13.24
CA ALA A 112 -6.19 -13.66 -12.08
C ALA A 112 -6.54 -14.43 -10.79
N GLN A 113 -7.78 -14.89 -10.64
CA GLN A 113 -8.23 -15.71 -9.51
C GLN A 113 -7.48 -17.03 -9.43
N VAL A 114 -7.34 -17.75 -10.54
CA VAL A 114 -6.56 -19.01 -10.59
C VAL A 114 -5.08 -18.73 -10.26
N ALA A 115 -4.50 -17.67 -10.83
CA ALA A 115 -3.12 -17.29 -10.53
C ALA A 115 -2.92 -16.95 -9.03
N TYR A 116 -3.86 -16.21 -8.44
CA TYR A 116 -3.85 -15.86 -7.02
C TYR A 116 -3.93 -17.12 -6.14
N GLN A 117 -4.82 -18.06 -6.46
CA GLN A 117 -4.95 -19.33 -5.74
C GLN A 117 -3.69 -20.17 -5.81
N ASN A 118 -3.03 -20.22 -6.98
CA ASN A 118 -1.75 -20.93 -7.15
C ASN A 118 -0.64 -20.33 -6.26
N ILE A 119 -0.53 -19.01 -6.23
CA ILE A 119 0.45 -18.30 -5.39
C ILE A 119 0.16 -18.56 -3.91
N ARG A 120 -1.10 -18.51 -3.50
CA ARG A 120 -1.52 -18.83 -2.13
C ARG A 120 -1.13 -20.25 -1.73
N ALA A 121 -1.46 -21.23 -2.57
CA ALA A 121 -1.12 -22.63 -2.31
C ALA A 121 0.40 -22.88 -2.21
N GLU A 122 1.19 -22.17 -3.03
CA GLU A 122 2.65 -22.23 -2.96
C GLU A 122 3.19 -21.53 -1.71
N PHE A 123 2.59 -20.43 -1.27
CA PHE A 123 2.95 -19.79 -0.01
C PHE A 123 2.67 -20.72 1.19
N ASP A 124 1.50 -21.36 1.25
CA ASP A 124 1.17 -22.33 2.30
C ASP A 124 2.17 -23.50 2.32
N SER A 125 2.51 -24.00 1.13
CA SER A 125 3.54 -25.02 0.96
C SER A 125 4.92 -24.54 1.44
N MET A 126 5.27 -23.28 1.17
CA MET A 126 6.50 -22.65 1.64
C MET A 126 6.55 -22.53 3.16
N VAL A 127 5.46 -22.08 3.81
CA VAL A 127 5.38 -22.00 5.26
C VAL A 127 5.54 -23.38 5.91
N SER A 128 4.85 -24.39 5.38
CA SER A 128 4.97 -25.78 5.85
C SER A 128 6.41 -26.32 5.72
N ARG A 129 7.09 -26.01 4.61
CA ARG A 129 8.51 -26.36 4.41
C ARG A 129 9.41 -25.67 5.43
N ILE A 130 9.27 -24.36 5.61
CA ILE A 130 10.08 -23.57 6.57
C ILE A 130 9.82 -24.04 8.02
N GLY A 131 8.57 -24.40 8.35
CA GLY A 131 8.19 -24.95 9.63
C GLY A 131 8.83 -26.30 9.93
N SER A 132 9.01 -27.14 8.90
CA SER A 132 9.69 -28.44 8.97
C SER A 132 11.21 -28.38 8.76
N GLY A 133 11.79 -27.17 8.73
CA GLY A 133 13.24 -26.97 8.54
C GLY A 133 13.74 -27.17 7.11
N LYS A 134 12.83 -27.28 6.14
CA LYS A 134 13.15 -27.37 4.71
C LYS A 134 13.29 -25.98 4.09
N THR A 135 13.99 -25.93 2.96
CA THR A 135 14.35 -24.68 2.28
C THR A 135 13.29 -24.21 1.28
N ILE A 136 13.36 -22.94 0.89
CA ILE A 136 12.49 -22.34 -0.14
C ILE A 136 12.85 -22.94 -1.51
N LYS A 137 11.84 -23.35 -2.27
CA LYS A 137 12.01 -23.90 -3.63
C LYS A 137 11.76 -22.83 -4.67
N ILE A 138 12.82 -22.19 -5.16
CA ILE A 138 12.73 -21.06 -6.11
C ILE A 138 11.96 -21.41 -7.39
N THR A 139 12.15 -22.63 -7.93
CA THR A 139 11.46 -23.03 -9.16
C THR A 139 9.95 -23.10 -8.98
N GLN A 140 9.48 -23.68 -7.88
CA GLN A 140 8.05 -23.78 -7.57
C GLN A 140 7.44 -22.39 -7.36
N LEU A 141 8.15 -21.52 -6.62
CA LEU A 141 7.74 -20.13 -6.44
C LEU A 141 7.65 -19.38 -7.78
N SER A 142 8.63 -19.54 -8.66
CA SER A 142 8.61 -18.92 -9.99
C SER A 142 7.48 -19.43 -10.87
N GLU A 143 7.21 -20.74 -10.85
CA GLU A 143 6.10 -21.36 -11.58
C GLU A 143 4.74 -20.83 -11.11
N ALA A 144 4.57 -20.63 -9.79
CA ALA A 144 3.36 -20.04 -9.23
C ALA A 144 3.19 -18.55 -9.59
N ILE A 145 4.29 -17.80 -9.68
CA ILE A 145 4.28 -16.36 -9.94
C ILE A 145 4.01 -16.01 -11.41
N ASN A 146 4.57 -16.77 -12.35
CA ASN A 146 4.52 -16.41 -13.78
C ASN A 146 3.09 -16.20 -14.31
N PRO A 147 2.08 -17.02 -13.97
CA PRO A 147 0.69 -16.78 -14.36
C PRO A 147 0.14 -15.43 -13.88
N LEU A 148 0.51 -14.98 -12.67
CA LEU A 148 0.10 -13.67 -12.14
C LEU A 148 0.75 -12.54 -12.94
N VAL A 149 2.05 -12.65 -13.22
CA VAL A 149 2.79 -11.66 -14.03
C VAL A 149 2.20 -11.55 -15.43
N ASP A 150 1.84 -12.68 -16.03
CA ASP A 150 1.17 -12.72 -17.33
C ASP A 150 -0.21 -12.06 -17.30
N SER A 151 -0.98 -12.31 -16.24
CA SER A 151 -2.28 -11.67 -16.03
C SER A 151 -2.16 -10.15 -15.88
N ILE A 152 -1.30 -9.69 -14.97
CA ILE A 152 -1.04 -8.27 -14.74
C ILE A 152 -0.55 -7.59 -16.03
N SER A 153 0.33 -8.27 -16.79
CA SER A 153 0.84 -7.75 -18.07
C SER A 153 -0.30 -7.47 -19.04
N ARG A 154 -1.27 -8.39 -19.18
CA ARG A 154 -2.44 -8.23 -20.05
C ARG A 154 -3.40 -7.17 -19.54
N ASN A 155 -3.77 -7.22 -18.26
CA ASN A 155 -4.61 -6.24 -17.61
C ASN A 155 -4.36 -6.26 -16.08
N PRO A 156 -3.87 -5.15 -15.47
CA PRO A 156 -3.59 -5.13 -14.04
C PRO A 156 -4.86 -5.05 -13.17
N GLY A 157 -5.99 -4.59 -13.72
CA GLY A 157 -7.21 -4.28 -12.97
C GLY A 157 -7.78 -5.45 -12.17
N ALA A 158 -7.76 -6.65 -12.75
CA ALA A 158 -8.23 -7.86 -12.07
C ALA A 158 -7.36 -8.22 -10.85
N SER A 159 -6.03 -8.11 -10.98
CA SER A 159 -5.11 -8.37 -9.86
C SER A 159 -5.14 -7.27 -8.81
N ILE A 160 -5.30 -6.00 -9.22
CA ILE A 160 -5.51 -4.86 -8.31
C ILE A 160 -6.77 -5.09 -7.47
N TRP A 161 -7.85 -5.54 -8.10
CA TRP A 161 -9.07 -5.90 -7.40
C TRP A 161 -8.81 -7.01 -6.39
N LEU A 162 -8.21 -8.12 -6.80
CA LEU A 162 -7.88 -9.25 -5.89
C LEU A 162 -6.96 -8.85 -4.73
N ALA A 163 -5.94 -8.02 -4.95
CA ALA A 163 -5.07 -7.53 -3.89
C ALA A 163 -5.83 -6.68 -2.85
N ARG A 164 -6.95 -6.08 -3.23
CA ARG A 164 -7.84 -5.34 -2.34
C ARG A 164 -8.89 -6.21 -1.66
N LEU A 165 -9.25 -7.35 -2.25
CA LEU A 165 -10.11 -8.35 -1.62
C LEU A 165 -9.32 -9.04 -0.51
N LYS A 166 -9.55 -8.59 0.72
CA LYS A 166 -8.84 -9.09 1.89
C LYS A 166 -9.66 -10.24 2.45
N SER A 167 -9.39 -11.45 1.95
CA SER A 167 -10.00 -12.67 2.49
C SER A 167 -9.79 -12.76 4.00
N GLN A 168 -10.73 -13.38 4.73
CA GLN A 168 -10.70 -13.55 6.19
C GLN A 168 -9.54 -14.44 6.71
N ASP A 169 -8.52 -14.68 5.89
CA ASP A 169 -7.37 -15.51 6.21
C ASP A 169 -6.34 -14.77 7.08
N SER A 170 -5.33 -15.50 7.53
CA SER A 170 -4.25 -14.91 8.34
C SER A 170 -3.60 -13.74 7.59
N TYR A 171 -3.63 -12.57 8.23
CA TYR A 171 -3.16 -11.27 7.73
C TYR A 171 -1.82 -11.33 6.97
N THR A 172 -0.87 -12.13 7.45
CA THR A 172 0.47 -12.24 6.85
C THR A 172 0.44 -12.86 5.44
N TYR A 173 -0.47 -13.81 5.18
CA TYR A 173 -0.59 -14.46 3.87
C TYR A 173 -1.05 -13.47 2.80
N SER A 174 -2.18 -12.82 3.06
CA SER A 174 -2.78 -11.87 2.12
C SER A 174 -1.87 -10.67 1.89
N HIS A 175 -1.13 -10.23 2.92
CA HIS A 175 -0.17 -9.14 2.81
C HIS A 175 0.97 -9.45 1.81
N CYS A 176 1.66 -10.60 1.94
CA CYS A 176 2.78 -10.93 1.04
C CYS A 176 2.32 -11.03 -0.43
N ILE A 177 1.15 -11.61 -0.67
CA ILE A 177 0.58 -11.74 -2.02
C ILE A 177 0.18 -10.36 -2.57
N ALA A 178 -0.48 -9.53 -1.75
CA ALA A 178 -0.84 -8.17 -2.15
C ALA A 178 0.40 -7.33 -2.49
N VAL A 179 1.45 -7.38 -1.65
CA VAL A 179 2.72 -6.68 -1.91
C VAL A 179 3.37 -7.15 -3.21
N ALA A 180 3.34 -8.46 -3.51
CA ALA A 180 3.82 -8.98 -4.79
C ALA A 180 3.03 -8.42 -5.99
N ILE A 181 1.70 -8.34 -5.87
CA ILE A 181 0.84 -7.73 -6.89
C ILE A 181 1.18 -6.25 -7.07
N TRP A 182 1.25 -5.48 -5.98
CA TRP A 182 1.55 -4.04 -6.03
C TRP A 182 2.92 -3.76 -6.65
N CYS A 183 3.96 -4.52 -6.27
CA CYS A 183 5.28 -4.41 -6.88
C CYS A 183 5.22 -4.62 -8.39
N THR A 184 4.50 -5.66 -8.83
CA THR A 184 4.36 -6.03 -10.25
C THR A 184 3.58 -4.97 -11.03
N VAL A 185 2.51 -4.42 -10.44
CA VAL A 185 1.69 -3.36 -11.02
C VAL A 185 2.51 -2.07 -11.21
N ILE A 186 3.30 -1.66 -10.21
CA ILE A 186 4.20 -0.50 -10.32
C ILE A 186 5.25 -0.74 -11.40
N GLY A 187 5.88 -1.92 -11.40
CA GLY A 187 6.86 -2.30 -12.42
C GLY A 187 6.30 -2.24 -13.84
N ARG A 188 5.08 -2.76 -14.04
CA ARG A 188 4.39 -2.70 -15.33
C ARG A 188 4.14 -1.25 -15.76
N GLN A 189 3.70 -0.40 -14.82
CA GLN A 189 3.38 1.00 -15.12
C GLN A 189 4.59 1.81 -15.59
N ILE A 190 5.78 1.53 -15.05
CA ILE A 190 7.02 2.18 -15.48
C ILE A 190 7.69 1.46 -16.66
N GLY A 191 7.06 0.40 -17.19
CA GLY A 191 7.48 -0.31 -18.39
C GLY A 191 8.56 -1.36 -18.18
N LEU A 192 8.78 -1.87 -16.96
CA LEU A 192 9.76 -2.95 -16.76
C LEU A 192 9.36 -4.22 -17.53
N PRO A 193 10.29 -4.93 -18.19
CA PRO A 193 9.98 -6.13 -18.94
C PRO A 193 9.50 -7.27 -18.03
N LYS A 194 8.79 -8.26 -18.59
CA LYS A 194 8.21 -9.38 -17.81
C LYS A 194 9.19 -10.10 -16.89
N LYS A 195 10.46 -10.25 -17.29
CA LYS A 195 11.50 -10.84 -16.45
C LYS A 195 11.67 -10.08 -15.13
N ASP A 196 11.66 -8.77 -15.20
CA ASP A 196 11.82 -7.87 -14.05
C ASP A 196 10.54 -7.85 -13.21
N LEU A 197 9.37 -7.95 -13.85
CA LEU A 197 8.09 -8.13 -13.18
C LEU A 197 8.05 -9.43 -12.35
N SER A 198 8.58 -10.54 -12.88
CA SER A 198 8.71 -11.79 -12.11
C SER A 198 9.64 -11.67 -10.92
N LEU A 199 10.73 -10.89 -11.02
CA LEU A 199 11.62 -10.60 -9.89
C LEU A 199 10.93 -9.77 -8.82
N LEU A 200 10.15 -8.74 -9.23
CA LEU A 200 9.36 -7.91 -8.32
C LEU A 200 8.30 -8.72 -7.58
N ALA A 201 7.56 -9.58 -8.28
CA ALA A 201 6.58 -10.46 -7.67
C ALA A 201 7.24 -11.43 -6.66
N MET A 202 8.38 -12.03 -7.03
CA MET A 202 9.12 -12.94 -6.16
C MET A 202 9.67 -12.24 -4.93
N GLY A 203 10.24 -11.04 -5.09
CA GLY A 203 10.71 -10.23 -3.99
C GLY A 203 9.59 -9.84 -3.04
N GLY A 204 8.46 -9.35 -3.58
CA GLY A 204 7.28 -8.97 -2.79
C GLY A 204 6.73 -10.11 -1.92
N MET A 205 6.74 -11.34 -2.44
CA MET A 205 6.35 -12.54 -1.69
C MET A 205 7.28 -12.86 -0.51
N LEU A 206 8.55 -12.45 -0.59
CA LEU A 206 9.63 -12.90 0.30
C LEU A 206 10.14 -11.83 1.27
N LEU A 207 9.79 -10.55 1.09
CA LEU A 207 10.25 -9.44 1.95
C LEU A 207 10.15 -9.80 3.44
N ASP A 208 8.98 -10.28 3.82
CA ASP A 208 8.55 -10.47 5.20
C ASP A 208 8.53 -11.93 5.67
N ILE A 209 9.08 -12.87 4.88
CA ILE A 209 9.04 -14.30 5.22
C ILE A 209 9.74 -14.62 6.56
N GLY A 210 10.72 -13.79 6.96
CA GLY A 210 11.39 -13.85 8.25
C GLY A 210 10.48 -13.58 9.45
N LYS A 211 9.33 -12.91 9.26
CA LYS A 211 8.32 -12.71 10.33
C LYS A 211 7.79 -14.05 10.86
N LEU A 212 7.85 -15.13 10.09
CA LEU A 212 7.51 -16.49 10.55
C LEU A 212 8.38 -16.99 11.72
N LYS A 213 9.55 -16.38 11.95
CA LYS A 213 10.45 -16.71 13.06
C LYS A 213 10.38 -15.69 14.20
N ILE A 214 9.54 -14.67 14.10
CA ILE A 214 9.29 -13.70 15.17
C ILE A 214 8.12 -14.20 16.04
N PRO A 215 8.19 -14.09 17.38
CA PRO A 215 7.11 -14.54 18.25
C PRO A 215 5.76 -13.87 17.92
N SER A 216 4.72 -14.68 17.78
CA SER A 216 3.37 -14.21 17.45
C SER A 216 2.78 -13.26 18.49
N SER A 217 3.16 -13.42 19.76
CA SER A 217 2.77 -12.51 20.86
C SER A 217 3.28 -11.08 20.66
N ILE A 218 4.40 -10.90 19.94
CA ILE A 218 4.94 -9.59 19.60
C ILE A 218 4.29 -9.06 18.31
N LEU A 219 4.22 -9.89 17.26
CA LEU A 219 3.63 -9.48 15.98
C LEU A 219 2.17 -9.06 16.09
N ASN A 220 1.41 -9.69 16.98
CA ASN A 220 -0.03 -9.45 17.18
C ASN A 220 -0.32 -8.58 18.41
N LYS A 221 0.69 -7.93 19.00
CA LYS A 221 0.51 -7.09 20.19
C LYS A 221 -0.39 -5.89 19.87
N LYS A 222 -1.42 -5.68 20.69
CA LYS A 222 -2.38 -4.56 20.50
C LYS A 222 -1.88 -3.22 21.03
N GLN A 223 -0.94 -3.26 21.97
CA GLN A 223 -0.35 -2.09 22.61
C GLN A 223 0.91 -1.65 21.86
N GLN A 224 1.35 -0.43 22.18
CA GLN A 224 2.63 0.11 21.73
C GLN A 224 3.77 -0.88 21.98
N LEU A 225 4.66 -1.03 21.00
CA LEU A 225 5.86 -1.85 21.14
C LEU A 225 6.88 -1.12 22.00
N SER A 226 7.55 -1.85 22.88
CA SER A 226 8.79 -1.38 23.48
C SER A 226 9.89 -1.31 22.41
N GLU A 227 10.94 -0.53 22.66
CA GLU A 227 12.09 -0.44 21.75
C GLU A 227 12.73 -1.82 21.50
N ARG A 228 12.85 -2.65 22.55
CA ARG A 228 13.39 -4.01 22.41
C ARG A 228 12.52 -4.91 21.54
N GLU A 229 11.20 -4.82 21.67
CA GLU A 229 10.27 -5.56 20.82
C GLU A 229 10.33 -5.08 19.37
N PHE A 230 10.44 -3.76 19.15
CA PHE A 230 10.58 -3.20 17.82
C PHE A 230 11.90 -3.61 17.14
N GLU A 231 13.02 -3.56 17.87
CA GLU A 231 14.32 -4.07 17.38
C GLU A 231 14.27 -5.57 17.07
N LEU A 232 13.50 -6.36 17.83
CA LEU A 232 13.28 -7.76 17.51
C LEU A 232 12.46 -7.94 16.23
N ILE A 233 11.43 -7.13 15.99
CA ILE A 233 10.67 -7.15 14.73
C ILE A 233 11.58 -6.83 13.54
N LYS A 234 12.47 -5.83 13.64
CA LYS A 234 13.39 -5.46 12.54
C LYS A 234 14.25 -6.63 12.06
N LYS A 235 14.57 -7.59 12.94
CA LYS A 235 15.32 -8.82 12.58
C LYS A 235 14.63 -9.68 11.53
N HIS A 236 13.35 -9.45 11.22
CA HIS A 236 12.70 -10.15 10.12
C HIS A 236 13.47 -10.00 8.80
N VAL A 237 14.12 -8.84 8.56
CA VAL A 237 14.95 -8.61 7.36
C VAL A 237 16.10 -9.62 7.31
N ASP A 238 16.90 -9.72 8.38
CA ASP A 238 18.02 -10.66 8.47
C ASP A 238 17.57 -12.11 8.34
N LEU A 239 16.42 -12.44 8.94
CA LEU A 239 15.83 -13.77 8.88
C LEU A 239 15.35 -14.11 7.47
N SER A 240 14.69 -13.18 6.78
CA SER A 240 14.30 -13.32 5.37
C SER A 240 15.54 -13.51 4.47
N LEU A 241 16.59 -12.71 4.68
CA LEU A 241 17.85 -12.83 3.94
C LEU A 241 18.52 -14.19 4.16
N LYS A 242 18.52 -14.68 5.41
CA LYS A 242 19.05 -16.02 5.72
C LYS A 242 18.25 -17.11 4.98
N MET A 243 16.92 -17.05 5.03
CA MET A 243 16.07 -18.02 4.31
C MET A 243 16.27 -17.96 2.79
N ALA A 244 16.46 -16.77 2.23
CA ALA A 244 16.72 -16.60 0.81
C ALA A 244 18.09 -17.18 0.40
N LYS A 245 19.12 -16.99 1.23
CA LYS A 245 20.46 -17.59 1.04
C LYS A 245 20.43 -19.12 1.14
N ASP A 246 19.64 -19.66 2.06
CA ASP A 246 19.50 -21.10 2.28
C ASP A 246 18.54 -21.78 1.28
N SER A 247 18.03 -21.06 0.26
CA SER A 247 17.06 -21.58 -0.69
C SER A 247 17.65 -22.67 -1.61
N SER A 248 16.78 -23.43 -2.31
CA SER A 248 17.18 -24.60 -3.11
C SER A 248 18.07 -24.29 -4.31
N ARG A 249 18.16 -23.01 -4.71
CA ARG A 249 18.99 -22.50 -5.81
C ARG A 249 19.53 -21.13 -5.39
N VAL A 250 20.47 -20.58 -6.15
CA VAL A 250 20.92 -19.21 -5.91
C VAL A 250 19.76 -18.25 -6.16
N MET A 251 19.38 -17.50 -5.13
CA MET A 251 18.36 -16.46 -5.23
C MET A 251 18.87 -15.32 -6.13
N PRO A 252 18.05 -14.77 -7.04
CA PRO A 252 18.44 -13.61 -7.83
C PRO A 252 18.86 -12.43 -6.94
N GLN A 253 19.96 -11.76 -7.29
CA GLN A 253 20.49 -10.66 -6.48
C GLN A 253 19.46 -9.54 -6.26
N ALA A 254 18.67 -9.21 -7.30
CA ALA A 254 17.63 -8.19 -7.18
C ALA A 254 16.58 -8.52 -6.10
N VAL A 255 16.26 -9.81 -5.89
CA VAL A 255 15.35 -10.26 -4.83
C VAL A 255 16.00 -10.14 -3.45
N ILE A 256 17.30 -10.46 -3.35
CA ILE A 256 18.08 -10.25 -2.12
C ILE A 256 18.12 -8.77 -1.73
N ASP A 257 18.37 -7.90 -2.70
CA ASP A 257 18.42 -6.45 -2.53
C ASP A 257 17.06 -5.87 -2.09
N MET A 258 15.96 -6.39 -2.64
CA MET A 258 14.60 -6.04 -2.21
C MET A 258 14.39 -6.38 -0.74
N ILE A 259 14.69 -7.62 -0.33
CA ILE A 259 14.55 -8.05 1.06
C ILE A 259 15.40 -7.17 1.97
N ALA A 260 16.66 -6.92 1.61
CA ALA A 260 17.61 -6.15 2.42
C ALA A 260 17.20 -4.69 2.65
N SER A 261 16.48 -4.08 1.69
CA SER A 261 16.32 -2.62 1.66
C SER A 261 14.88 -2.12 1.50
N HIS A 262 13.86 -2.97 1.61
CA HIS A 262 12.45 -2.52 1.48
C HIS A 262 11.99 -1.56 2.61
N HIS A 263 12.68 -1.56 3.76
CA HIS A 263 12.49 -0.60 4.85
C HIS A 263 13.41 0.63 4.75
N GLU A 264 14.22 0.74 3.71
CA GLU A 264 14.99 1.96 3.44
C GLU A 264 14.09 3.07 2.90
N ARG A 265 14.47 4.31 3.19
CA ARG A 265 13.68 5.50 2.80
C ARG A 265 14.55 6.46 2.00
N PHE A 266 13.94 7.17 1.06
CA PHE A 266 14.68 7.96 0.06
C PHE A 266 15.58 9.05 0.68
N ASN A 267 15.19 9.58 1.84
CA ASN A 267 15.96 10.49 2.70
C ASN A 267 17.02 9.81 3.60
N GLY A 268 17.01 8.47 3.70
CA GLY A 268 17.80 7.60 4.58
C GLY A 268 17.42 7.62 6.04
N SER A 269 16.15 7.88 6.36
CA SER A 269 15.62 7.64 7.71
C SER A 269 15.15 6.20 7.94
N GLY A 270 15.29 5.34 6.93
CA GLY A 270 14.93 3.93 6.96
C GLY A 270 15.99 3.06 7.64
N TYR A 271 15.82 1.74 7.50
CA TYR A 271 16.70 0.72 8.07
C TYR A 271 16.81 -0.47 7.11
N PRO A 272 17.83 -1.35 7.24
CA PRO A 272 18.84 -1.42 8.30
C PRO A 272 20.08 -0.52 8.13
N GLU A 273 20.46 -0.16 6.91
CA GLU A 273 21.71 0.54 6.60
C GLU A 273 21.55 2.06 6.47
N ALA A 274 20.32 2.56 6.44
CA ALA A 274 20.00 3.99 6.31
C ALA A 274 20.57 4.63 5.03
N ILE A 275 20.65 3.83 3.95
CA ILE A 275 21.11 4.28 2.63
C ILE A 275 20.11 5.24 1.99
N LYS A 276 20.61 6.12 1.09
CA LYS A 276 19.86 7.28 0.58
C LYS A 276 19.68 7.28 -0.92
N GLY A 277 18.55 7.85 -1.35
CA GLY A 277 18.31 8.16 -2.75
C GLY A 277 18.40 6.93 -3.64
N THR A 278 19.13 7.06 -4.74
CA THR A 278 19.32 5.96 -5.70
C THR A 278 20.43 4.98 -5.30
N GLN A 279 20.99 5.10 -4.09
CA GLN A 279 21.77 4.00 -3.51
C GLN A 279 20.84 2.84 -3.11
N ILE A 280 19.57 3.15 -2.81
CA ILE A 280 18.53 2.15 -2.65
C ILE A 280 18.22 1.57 -4.04
N PRO A 281 18.34 0.25 -4.24
CA PRO A 281 18.04 -0.37 -5.52
C PRO A 281 16.61 -0.07 -5.98
N LEU A 282 16.40 0.06 -7.29
CA LEU A 282 15.10 0.43 -7.86
C LEU A 282 13.97 -0.47 -7.36
N TYR A 283 14.19 -1.79 -7.34
CA TYR A 283 13.15 -2.73 -6.92
C TYR A 283 12.87 -2.63 -5.42
N SER A 284 13.87 -2.29 -4.61
CA SER A 284 13.68 -2.04 -3.17
C SER A 284 12.88 -0.75 -2.93
N ARG A 285 13.08 0.29 -3.74
CA ARG A 285 12.23 1.50 -3.71
C ARG A 285 10.79 1.20 -4.13
N ILE A 286 10.57 0.30 -5.09
CA ILE A 286 9.22 -0.18 -5.46
C ILE A 286 8.60 -0.97 -4.31
N ALA A 287 9.36 -1.90 -3.71
CA ALA A 287 8.93 -2.73 -2.59
C ALA A 287 8.51 -1.88 -1.38
N ALA A 288 9.29 -0.84 -1.06
CA ALA A 288 8.99 0.12 0.00
C ALA A 288 7.60 0.76 -0.14
N ILE A 289 7.24 1.16 -1.36
CA ILE A 289 5.93 1.77 -1.67
C ILE A 289 4.82 0.73 -1.54
N ALA A 290 5.02 -0.46 -2.13
CA ALA A 290 4.04 -1.56 -2.11
C ALA A 290 3.73 -2.05 -0.68
N ASP A 291 4.77 -2.30 0.11
CA ASP A 291 4.68 -2.72 1.52
C ASP A 291 3.92 -1.68 2.36
N CYS A 292 4.34 -0.42 2.26
CA CYS A 292 3.69 0.68 2.98
C CYS A 292 2.20 0.81 2.62
N TYR A 293 1.87 0.81 1.32
CA TYR A 293 0.49 0.96 0.87
C TYR A 293 -0.40 -0.17 1.36
N ASP A 294 0.03 -1.43 1.21
CA ASP A 294 -0.78 -2.54 1.68
C ASP A 294 -0.98 -2.45 3.20
N ALA A 295 0.09 -2.16 3.93
CA ALA A 295 0.06 -2.22 5.37
C ALA A 295 -0.77 -1.09 6.03
N ILE A 296 -0.94 0.07 5.40
CA ILE A 296 -1.84 1.15 5.89
C ILE A 296 -3.30 0.93 5.45
N THR A 297 -3.53 0.21 4.36
CA THR A 297 -4.88 -0.08 3.86
C THR A 297 -5.45 -1.41 4.38
N SER A 298 -4.64 -2.26 5.02
CA SER A 298 -5.03 -3.59 5.50
C SER A 298 -5.52 -3.58 6.96
N GLN A 299 -6.55 -4.38 7.24
CA GLN A 299 -7.06 -4.58 8.60
C GLN A 299 -5.99 -5.28 9.44
N ARG A 300 -5.63 -4.68 10.58
CA ARG A 300 -4.64 -5.25 11.51
C ARG A 300 -5.22 -5.44 12.89
N VAL A 301 -4.59 -6.33 13.66
CA VAL A 301 -4.98 -6.65 15.05
C VAL A 301 -5.07 -5.40 15.94
N TYR A 302 -4.29 -4.38 15.59
CA TYR A 302 -4.11 -3.13 16.34
C TYR A 302 -4.59 -1.88 15.60
N ALA A 303 -4.91 -1.93 14.30
CA ALA A 303 -5.22 -0.73 13.51
C ALA A 303 -6.42 -0.93 12.61
N LYS A 304 -7.26 0.11 12.52
CA LYS A 304 -8.28 0.19 11.46
C LYS A 304 -7.60 0.60 10.16
N PRO A 305 -7.96 -0.02 9.02
CA PRO A 305 -7.46 0.40 7.72
C PRO A 305 -7.93 1.82 7.41
N ILE A 306 -7.12 2.56 6.66
CA ILE A 306 -7.58 3.80 6.02
C ILE A 306 -8.05 3.49 4.60
N THR A 307 -8.94 4.34 4.07
CA THR A 307 -9.42 4.20 2.70
C THR A 307 -8.29 4.35 1.69
N HIS A 308 -8.48 3.78 0.49
CA HIS A 308 -7.57 3.96 -0.64
C HIS A 308 -7.27 5.45 -0.92
N ALA A 309 -8.31 6.30 -0.95
CA ALA A 309 -8.15 7.73 -1.22
C ALA A 309 -7.28 8.43 -0.14
N GLN A 310 -7.46 8.07 1.14
CA GLN A 310 -6.63 8.58 2.23
C GLN A 310 -5.18 8.09 2.12
N ALA A 311 -4.97 6.81 1.81
CA ALA A 311 -3.64 6.23 1.61
C ALA A 311 -2.89 6.92 0.47
N ILE A 312 -3.53 7.12 -0.69
CA ILE A 312 -2.94 7.83 -1.82
C ILE A 312 -2.57 9.27 -1.44
N LYS A 313 -3.47 9.99 -0.76
CA LYS A 313 -3.20 11.35 -0.29
C LYS A 313 -1.96 11.39 0.62
N GLN A 314 -1.91 10.50 1.61
CA GLN A 314 -0.81 10.45 2.57
C GLN A 314 0.52 10.07 1.90
N MET A 315 0.53 9.06 1.03
CA MET A 315 1.73 8.67 0.28
C MET A 315 2.19 9.76 -0.68
N TYR A 316 1.28 10.53 -1.26
CA TYR A 316 1.62 11.69 -2.07
C TYR A 316 2.29 12.78 -1.22
N GLU A 317 1.86 13.01 0.02
CA GLU A 317 2.52 13.93 0.95
C GLU A 317 3.95 13.49 1.32
N TRP A 318 4.21 12.18 1.38
CA TRP A 318 5.52 11.58 1.67
C TRP A 318 6.50 11.57 0.48
N ARG A 319 6.04 11.96 -0.72
CA ARG A 319 6.86 11.95 -1.95
C ARG A 319 8.03 12.94 -1.85
N GLY A 320 9.20 12.53 -2.32
CA GLY A 320 10.42 13.34 -2.28
C GLY A 320 11.10 13.36 -0.91
N TYR A 321 10.53 12.68 0.09
CA TYR A 321 11.12 12.51 1.40
C TYR A 321 11.31 11.04 1.72
N ASP A 322 10.24 10.32 2.03
CA ASP A 322 10.30 8.89 2.34
C ASP A 322 10.41 8.03 1.08
N PHE A 323 9.74 8.47 0.01
CA PHE A 323 9.67 7.75 -1.25
C PHE A 323 10.14 8.62 -2.41
N GLN A 324 10.69 7.97 -3.44
CA GLN A 324 11.04 8.67 -4.66
C GLN A 324 9.77 9.21 -5.36
N PRO A 325 9.74 10.50 -5.77
CA PRO A 325 8.58 11.12 -6.38
C PRO A 325 8.02 10.37 -7.60
N GLU A 326 8.89 10.00 -8.55
CA GLU A 326 8.44 9.39 -9.81
C GLU A 326 7.78 8.02 -9.61
N LEU A 327 8.20 7.28 -8.58
CA LEU A 327 7.61 5.98 -8.25
C LEU A 327 6.26 6.12 -7.53
N ILE A 328 6.08 7.14 -6.68
CA ILE A 328 4.77 7.45 -6.10
C ILE A 328 3.79 7.86 -7.21
N GLU A 329 4.24 8.73 -8.12
CA GLU A 329 3.42 9.13 -9.26
C GLU A 329 3.06 7.94 -10.15
N ALA A 330 4.01 7.05 -10.44
CA ALA A 330 3.74 5.81 -11.16
C ALA A 330 2.76 4.90 -10.41
N PHE A 331 2.91 4.74 -9.10
CA PHE A 331 1.98 3.94 -8.30
C PHE A 331 0.54 4.49 -8.38
N ILE A 332 0.37 5.80 -8.17
CA ILE A 332 -0.94 6.47 -8.29
C ILE A 332 -1.49 6.33 -9.71
N GLN A 333 -0.63 6.40 -10.72
CA GLN A 333 -1.03 6.20 -12.11
C GLN A 333 -1.50 4.79 -12.41
N ALA A 334 -0.94 3.78 -11.74
CA ALA A 334 -1.22 2.37 -11.96
C ALA A 334 -2.50 1.89 -11.25
N VAL A 335 -2.76 2.41 -10.05
CA VAL A 335 -3.91 2.00 -9.21
C VAL A 335 -5.11 2.94 -9.41
N GLY A 336 -4.90 4.13 -9.96
CA GLY A 336 -5.95 5.12 -10.13
C GLY A 336 -6.33 5.81 -8.83
N VAL A 337 -7.24 6.79 -8.93
CA VAL A 337 -7.83 7.47 -7.76
C VAL A 337 -9.05 6.70 -7.25
N TYR A 338 -9.75 6.04 -8.18
CA TYR A 338 -10.93 5.22 -7.94
C TYR A 338 -10.74 3.86 -8.62
N PRO A 339 -9.91 2.96 -8.07
CA PRO A 339 -9.66 1.64 -8.64
C PRO A 339 -10.94 0.83 -8.78
N THR A 340 -10.94 -0.13 -9.72
CA THR A 340 -12.01 -1.13 -9.84
C THR A 340 -12.33 -1.79 -8.49
N GLY A 341 -13.62 -1.95 -8.20
CA GLY A 341 -14.15 -2.45 -6.94
C GLY A 341 -14.35 -1.38 -5.85
N THR A 342 -14.02 -0.11 -6.10
CA THR A 342 -14.27 0.96 -5.12
C THR A 342 -15.75 1.28 -5.03
N LEU A 343 -16.31 1.24 -3.81
CA LEU A 343 -17.65 1.75 -3.52
C LEU A 343 -17.62 3.28 -3.48
N VAL A 344 -18.54 3.91 -4.21
CA VAL A 344 -18.65 5.36 -4.33
C VAL A 344 -20.09 5.82 -4.14
N GLU A 345 -20.27 6.95 -3.46
CA GLU A 345 -21.52 7.69 -3.48
C GLU A 345 -21.39 8.81 -4.51
N LEU A 346 -22.34 8.88 -5.43
CA LEU A 346 -22.40 9.88 -6.49
C LEU A 346 -23.03 11.17 -5.96
N THR A 347 -22.84 12.29 -6.66
CA THR A 347 -23.48 13.57 -6.32
C THR A 347 -25.01 13.54 -6.39
N SER A 348 -25.58 12.56 -7.10
CA SER A 348 -27.02 12.24 -7.09
C SER A 348 -27.49 11.59 -5.79
N GLY A 349 -26.58 11.16 -4.92
CA GLY A 349 -26.85 10.35 -3.74
C GLY A 349 -26.93 8.85 -4.03
N GLU A 350 -26.88 8.42 -5.29
CA GLU A 350 -26.84 7.00 -5.65
C GLU A 350 -25.52 6.35 -5.25
N VAL A 351 -25.52 5.04 -5.02
CA VAL A 351 -24.32 4.29 -4.64
C VAL A 351 -24.00 3.26 -5.71
N GLY A 352 -22.73 3.20 -6.11
CA GLY A 352 -22.25 2.25 -7.08
C GLY A 352 -20.84 1.75 -6.80
N ILE A 353 -20.42 0.80 -7.64
CA ILE A 353 -19.09 0.21 -7.62
C ILE A 353 -18.35 0.55 -8.91
N VAL A 354 -17.09 0.97 -8.81
CA VAL A 354 -16.27 1.25 -9.99
C VAL A 354 -15.98 -0.06 -10.72
N VAL A 355 -16.44 -0.18 -11.97
CA VAL A 355 -16.18 -1.34 -12.84
C VAL A 355 -14.93 -1.16 -13.69
N LYS A 356 -14.64 0.08 -14.11
CA LYS A 356 -13.56 0.37 -15.05
C LYS A 356 -13.03 1.78 -14.87
N GLU A 357 -11.72 1.92 -14.94
CA GLU A 357 -11.06 3.22 -14.98
C GLU A 357 -11.02 3.77 -16.41
N ASN A 358 -11.13 5.09 -16.56
CA ASN A 358 -11.00 5.75 -17.86
C ASN A 358 -9.59 6.33 -18.04
N PRO A 359 -8.77 5.79 -18.96
CA PRO A 359 -7.46 6.34 -19.26
C PRO A 359 -7.56 7.82 -19.66
N GLY A 360 -6.80 8.69 -19.00
CA GLY A 360 -6.82 10.15 -19.25
C GLY A 360 -7.93 10.94 -18.54
N LYS A 361 -8.96 10.28 -17.98
CA LYS A 361 -10.04 10.91 -17.19
C LYS A 361 -10.26 10.16 -15.86
N ARG A 362 -9.20 10.04 -15.06
CA ARG A 362 -9.18 9.16 -13.87
C ARG A 362 -10.13 9.52 -12.73
N LEU A 363 -10.63 10.76 -12.69
CA LEU A 363 -11.67 11.18 -11.74
C LEU A 363 -13.08 10.82 -12.21
N ARG A 364 -13.22 10.29 -13.42
CA ARG A 364 -14.49 9.94 -14.07
C ARG A 364 -14.45 8.48 -14.53
N PRO A 365 -14.43 7.50 -13.62
CA PRO A 365 -14.49 6.08 -13.99
C PRO A 365 -15.89 5.67 -14.48
N GLN A 366 -16.00 4.46 -14.99
CA GLN A 366 -17.29 3.79 -15.21
C GLN A 366 -17.73 3.10 -13.91
N VAL A 367 -18.98 3.31 -13.53
CA VAL A 367 -19.57 2.87 -12.26
C VAL A 367 -20.81 2.03 -12.55
N LEU A 368 -20.94 0.88 -11.89
CA LEU A 368 -22.18 0.11 -11.84
C LEU A 368 -22.97 0.59 -10.62
N VAL A 369 -24.09 1.26 -10.85
CA VAL A 369 -24.97 1.82 -9.80
C VAL A 369 -25.87 0.71 -9.26
N ILE A 370 -25.83 0.52 -7.95
CA ILE A 370 -26.47 -0.62 -7.25
C ILE A 370 -27.56 -0.14 -6.30
N LEU A 371 -27.39 1.02 -5.65
CA LEU A 371 -28.42 1.63 -4.80
C LEU A 371 -28.90 2.96 -5.40
N ASP A 372 -30.17 3.26 -5.20
CA ASP A 372 -30.75 4.57 -5.50
C ASP A 372 -30.36 5.64 -4.47
N SER A 373 -30.87 6.86 -4.64
CA SER A 373 -30.62 8.00 -3.75
C SER A 373 -31.10 7.75 -2.31
N ASP A 374 -32.13 6.92 -2.14
CA ASP A 374 -32.72 6.52 -0.85
C ASP A 374 -32.04 5.30 -0.22
N LYS A 375 -30.91 4.88 -0.82
CA LYS A 375 -30.09 3.74 -0.39
C LYS A 375 -30.82 2.40 -0.43
N GLN A 376 -31.86 2.30 -1.27
CA GLN A 376 -32.53 1.04 -1.57
C GLN A 376 -31.86 0.35 -2.76
N GLN A 377 -31.83 -0.98 -2.72
CA GLN A 377 -31.26 -1.77 -3.80
C GLN A 377 -32.09 -1.60 -5.07
N ARG A 378 -31.43 -1.28 -6.18
CA ARG A 378 -32.08 -1.19 -7.49
C ARG A 378 -32.46 -2.58 -7.98
N ALA A 379 -33.59 -2.66 -8.67
CA ALA A 379 -33.98 -3.87 -9.39
C ALA A 379 -33.04 -4.15 -10.58
N ASP A 380 -32.62 -3.10 -11.29
CA ASP A 380 -31.68 -3.17 -12.40
C ASP A 380 -30.43 -2.33 -12.11
N PHE A 381 -29.26 -2.94 -12.25
CA PHE A 381 -27.98 -2.24 -12.12
C PHE A 381 -27.70 -1.42 -13.38
N ILE A 382 -27.29 -0.18 -13.19
CA ILE A 382 -27.04 0.76 -14.29
C ILE A 382 -25.53 0.95 -14.44
N GLU A 383 -24.98 0.60 -15.60
CA GLU A 383 -23.62 1.01 -15.96
C GLU A 383 -23.62 2.48 -16.40
N MET A 384 -22.87 3.31 -15.68
CA MET A 384 -22.74 4.74 -15.92
C MET A 384 -21.28 5.07 -16.19
N ASP A 385 -20.97 5.55 -17.40
CA ASP A 385 -19.65 6.13 -17.71
C ASP A 385 -19.62 7.60 -17.32
N LEU A 386 -18.98 7.94 -16.21
CA LEU A 386 -18.88 9.32 -15.72
C LEU A 386 -18.04 10.23 -16.65
N SER A 387 -17.38 9.65 -17.65
CA SER A 387 -16.53 10.37 -18.61
C SER A 387 -17.24 10.78 -19.89
N ALA A 388 -18.38 10.15 -20.19
CA ALA A 388 -19.23 10.47 -21.33
C ALA A 388 -19.83 11.86 -21.15
N ALA A 389 -19.81 12.67 -22.21
CA ALA A 389 -20.43 13.99 -22.17
C ALA A 389 -21.93 13.84 -21.90
N THR A 390 -22.47 14.69 -21.03
CA THR A 390 -23.90 14.80 -20.73
C THR A 390 -24.65 15.31 -21.97
N GLU A 391 -24.90 14.45 -22.96
CA GLU A 391 -25.69 14.80 -24.16
C GLU A 391 -27.19 14.94 -23.87
N THR A 392 -27.63 14.59 -22.66
CA THR A 392 -29.06 14.50 -22.33
C THR A 392 -29.43 15.21 -21.03
N GLY A 393 -29.06 16.48 -20.85
CA GLY A 393 -29.66 17.36 -19.83
C GLY A 393 -29.56 16.91 -18.35
N ASN A 394 -28.94 15.77 -18.08
CA ASN A 394 -28.77 15.22 -16.75
C ASN A 394 -27.60 15.94 -16.08
N GLN A 395 -27.78 16.23 -14.79
CA GLN A 395 -26.80 16.89 -13.94
C GLN A 395 -25.41 16.25 -14.12
N ASN A 396 -24.36 17.06 -14.02
CA ASN A 396 -22.98 16.59 -14.07
C ASN A 396 -22.71 15.70 -12.83
N ILE A 397 -23.03 14.40 -12.96
CA ILE A 397 -22.86 13.43 -11.88
C ILE A 397 -21.36 13.17 -11.70
N GLU A 398 -20.90 13.32 -10.46
CA GLU A 398 -19.51 13.10 -10.04
C GLU A 398 -19.48 12.16 -8.84
N ILE A 399 -18.30 11.66 -8.50
CA ILE A 399 -18.09 10.93 -7.24
C ILE A 399 -18.05 11.96 -6.11
N ALA A 400 -19.06 11.94 -5.23
CA ALA A 400 -19.12 12.81 -4.06
C ALA A 400 -18.13 12.37 -2.98
N LYS A 401 -18.05 11.06 -2.71
CA LYS A 401 -17.08 10.47 -1.79
C LYS A 401 -16.89 8.97 -2.04
N THR A 402 -15.75 8.44 -1.63
CA THR A 402 -15.52 7.00 -1.49
C THR A 402 -16.18 6.49 -0.21
N LEU A 403 -16.72 5.28 -0.27
CA LEU A 403 -17.32 4.60 0.86
C LEU A 403 -16.38 3.50 1.39
N GLU A 404 -16.51 3.18 2.67
CA GLU A 404 -15.81 2.05 3.28
C GLU A 404 -16.34 0.71 2.74
N PRO A 405 -15.52 -0.35 2.68
CA PRO A 405 -16.00 -1.71 2.40
C PRO A 405 -17.14 -2.10 3.34
N GLY A 406 -18.20 -2.73 2.82
CA GLY A 406 -19.38 -3.12 3.61
C GLY A 406 -20.39 -2.00 3.86
N ALA A 407 -20.14 -0.78 3.36
CA ALA A 407 -21.11 0.31 3.47
C ALA A 407 -22.47 -0.09 2.87
N PHE A 408 -23.54 0.22 3.59
CA PHE A 408 -24.92 -0.16 3.23
C PHE A 408 -25.14 -1.69 3.07
N GLY A 409 -24.28 -2.51 3.69
CA GLY A 409 -24.37 -3.97 3.56
C GLY A 409 -23.91 -4.49 2.19
N LEU A 410 -23.33 -3.64 1.35
CA LEU A 410 -22.76 -4.04 0.07
C LEU A 410 -21.36 -4.62 0.27
N ASP A 411 -21.19 -5.86 -0.14
CA ASP A 411 -19.88 -6.48 -0.23
C ASP A 411 -19.42 -6.53 -1.70
N PRO A 412 -18.38 -5.76 -2.07
CA PRO A 412 -17.75 -5.83 -3.39
C PRO A 412 -17.38 -7.25 -3.84
N GLU A 413 -17.09 -8.16 -2.89
CA GLU A 413 -16.77 -9.56 -3.17
C GLU A 413 -17.98 -10.31 -3.75
N THR A 414 -19.19 -10.00 -3.28
CA THR A 414 -20.43 -10.69 -3.71
C THR A 414 -21.01 -10.20 -5.03
N LEU A 415 -20.51 -9.08 -5.56
CA LEU A 415 -21.09 -8.40 -6.72
C LEU A 415 -20.38 -8.75 -8.05
N TYR A 416 -19.21 -9.40 -8.00
CA TYR A 416 -18.40 -9.77 -9.16
C TYR A 416 -18.12 -11.29 -9.29
N ILE A 417 -18.59 -12.11 -8.35
CA ILE A 417 -18.43 -13.57 -8.36
C ILE A 417 -19.71 -14.24 -8.86
#